data_AF-A0A399XHR3-F1
#
_entry.id   AF-A0A399XHR3-F1
#
_cell.length_a   1.000
_cell.length_b   1.000
_cell.length_c   1.000
_cell.angle_alpha   90.00
_cell.angle_beta   90.00
_cell.angle_gamma   90.00
#
_symmetry.space_group_name_H-M   'P 1'
#
loop_
_entity.id
_entity.type
_entity.pdbx_description
1 polymer ?
#
loop_
_entity_poly.entity_id
_entity_poly.type
_entity_poly.pdbx_seq_one_letter_code
_entity_poly.pdbx_strand_id
1 'polypeptide(L)'
;MPRRRLPRRCARRGTRERTVRSARVRVVGMVRQRKRRSEPGEAPARPPGLDVNAVVSYNVKAIRERRGMTQQAVADRLAQLTGHQLPQASISAMERGFDGERRRRFDAHELYLLSVVFDVPIAYFFIPPPGTGANELADTRRPVAELWRATLGTDAQLEAVDARLAEIRQDDPSASDEVLVAIFGSNDTATGWYEDFRTWRRRGLREIEVEYGDRLDEVAEFLAEFASKVKALGSAGYLRSTSHRVGEPVDLEDGEA
;
A
#
# COMPACT_ATOMS: atom_id res chain seq x y z
N MET A 1 33.65 -67.93 -10.99
CA MET A 1 34.57 -68.91 -10.34
C MET A 1 35.97 -68.29 -10.34
N PRO A 2 36.82 -68.33 -9.30
CA PRO A 2 36.66 -68.30 -7.83
C PRO A 2 37.21 -66.95 -7.23
N ARG A 3 36.69 -66.33 -6.16
CA ARG A 3 36.65 -66.62 -4.70
C ARG A 3 38.00 -66.50 -3.94
N ARG A 4 37.93 -65.71 -2.83
CA ARG A 4 38.67 -65.75 -1.52
C ARG A 4 39.84 -64.75 -1.37
N ARG A 5 40.10 -64.10 -0.22
CA ARG A 5 39.69 -64.29 1.19
C ARG A 5 40.00 -63.00 1.99
N LEU A 6 39.13 -62.65 2.95
CA LEU A 6 39.48 -61.83 4.14
C LEU A 6 40.11 -62.72 5.23
N PRO A 7 40.86 -62.12 6.17
CA PRO A 7 40.63 -62.32 7.61
C PRO A 7 40.50 -60.93 8.30
N ARG A 8 39.54 -60.59 9.19
CA ARG A 8 39.06 -61.12 10.49
C ARG A 8 40.06 -61.05 11.68
N ARG A 9 39.75 -60.11 12.58
CA ARG A 9 39.67 -60.16 14.07
C ARG A 9 40.92 -60.00 14.94
N CYS A 10 40.84 -59.04 15.88
CA CYS A 10 40.80 -59.17 17.37
C CYS A 10 41.14 -57.78 17.98
N ALA A 11 40.33 -57.07 18.79
CA ALA A 11 39.57 -57.34 20.01
C ALA A 11 40.43 -57.66 21.27
N ARG A 12 40.54 -56.68 22.20
CA ARG A 12 40.49 -56.81 23.68
C ARG A 12 40.67 -55.41 24.32
N ARG A 13 39.68 -54.87 25.06
CA ARG A 13 39.46 -54.99 26.53
C ARG A 13 40.67 -54.49 27.35
N GLY A 14 40.56 -53.60 28.33
CA GLY A 14 39.43 -52.90 28.94
C GLY A 14 39.86 -52.18 30.22
N THR A 15 38.94 -51.34 30.74
CA THR A 15 38.72 -50.96 32.16
C THR A 15 39.88 -50.40 33.00
N ARG A 16 39.72 -49.17 33.51
CA ARG A 16 39.31 -48.94 34.91
C ARG A 16 38.99 -47.48 35.22
N GLU A 17 38.00 -47.34 36.08
CA GLU A 17 37.45 -46.13 36.68
C GLU A 17 38.48 -45.37 37.52
N ARG A 18 38.35 -44.03 37.56
CA ARG A 18 38.45 -43.28 38.82
C ARG A 18 37.72 -41.95 38.71
N THR A 19 36.70 -41.86 39.56
CA THR A 19 35.90 -40.69 39.91
C THR A 19 36.75 -39.59 40.54
N VAL A 20 36.64 -38.34 40.07
CA VAL A 20 36.87 -37.14 40.89
C VAL A 20 35.78 -36.11 40.57
N ARG A 21 35.31 -35.49 41.66
CA ARG A 21 34.16 -34.60 41.81
C ARG A 21 34.26 -33.27 41.04
N SER A 22 33.09 -32.85 40.53
CA SER A 22 32.49 -31.50 40.65
C SER A 22 33.29 -30.26 40.23
N ALA A 23 32.85 -29.63 39.14
CA ALA A 23 32.53 -28.20 39.15
C ALA A 23 31.43 -27.88 38.12
N ARG A 24 30.34 -27.30 38.61
CA ARG A 24 29.19 -26.79 37.87
C ARG A 24 29.62 -25.67 36.92
N VAL A 25 29.22 -25.74 35.65
CA VAL A 25 29.16 -24.56 34.76
C VAL A 25 27.70 -24.26 34.44
N ARG A 26 27.34 -23.01 34.69
CA ARG A 26 26.00 -22.45 34.74
C ARG A 26 25.37 -22.39 33.34
N VAL A 27 24.12 -22.81 33.29
CA VAL A 27 23.15 -22.45 32.24
C VAL A 27 23.00 -20.92 32.26
N VAL A 28 23.41 -20.25 31.20
CA VAL A 28 23.11 -18.83 30.99
C VAL A 28 21.63 -18.75 30.57
N GLY A 29 20.79 -18.40 31.53
CA GLY A 29 19.41 -18.01 31.28
C GLY A 29 19.37 -16.63 30.62
N MET A 30 18.86 -16.56 29.40
CA MET A 30 18.56 -15.29 28.75
C MET A 30 17.09 -14.92 29.01
N VAL A 31 16.92 -14.15 30.08
CA VAL A 31 16.01 -13.01 30.27
C VAL A 31 14.63 -13.12 29.58
N ARG A 32 13.61 -13.49 30.37
CA ARG A 32 12.21 -13.14 30.10
C ARG A 32 12.13 -11.63 29.90
N GLN A 33 11.68 -11.16 28.74
CA GLN A 33 11.38 -9.76 28.54
C GLN A 33 10.33 -9.31 29.57
N ARG A 34 10.77 -8.47 30.49
CA ARG A 34 9.94 -7.83 31.49
C ARG A 34 8.99 -6.89 30.74
N LYS A 35 7.70 -7.18 30.80
CA LYS A 35 6.60 -6.33 30.34
C LYS A 35 6.88 -4.89 30.79
N ARG A 36 7.26 -4.01 29.86
CA ARG A 36 7.39 -2.57 30.12
C ARG A 36 6.05 -2.13 30.68
N ARG A 37 6.08 -1.62 31.90
CA ARG A 37 4.95 -0.96 32.56
C ARG A 37 4.72 0.32 31.76
N SER A 38 3.60 0.39 31.05
CA SER A 38 3.16 1.57 30.31
C SER A 38 3.08 2.74 31.29
N GLU A 39 3.73 3.86 30.97
CA GLU A 39 3.55 5.11 31.69
C GLU A 39 2.12 5.64 31.41
N PRO A 40 1.38 6.07 32.44
CA PRO A 40 0.05 6.63 32.24
C PRO A 40 0.21 8.10 31.82
N GLY A 41 0.13 8.35 30.51
CA GLY A 41 0.25 9.70 29.96
C GLY A 41 0.22 9.80 28.44
N GLU A 42 0.20 8.68 27.71
CA GLU A 42 0.06 8.71 26.27
C GLU A 42 -1.42 8.96 25.91
N ALA A 43 -1.69 10.11 25.30
CA ALA A 43 -2.97 10.41 24.67
C ALA A 43 -3.42 9.20 23.84
N PRO A 44 -4.72 8.87 23.79
CA PRO A 44 -5.18 7.68 23.07
C PRO A 44 -4.60 7.73 21.65
N ALA A 45 -3.76 6.72 21.32
CA ALA A 45 -3.19 6.59 20.00
C ALA A 45 -4.35 6.63 19.01
N ARG A 46 -4.37 7.69 18.18
CA ARG A 46 -5.40 7.88 17.16
C ARG A 46 -5.47 6.58 16.35
N PRO A 47 -6.67 6.07 16.04
CA PRO A 47 -6.79 4.83 15.27
C PRO A 47 -5.89 4.96 14.04
N PRO A 48 -5.04 3.95 13.75
CA PRO A 48 -4.02 4.08 12.73
C PRO A 48 -4.69 4.51 11.43
N GLY A 49 -4.36 5.70 10.92
CA GLY A 49 -4.91 6.22 9.67
C GLY A 49 -4.72 5.22 8.52
N LEU A 50 -5.48 5.33 7.44
CA LEU A 50 -5.32 4.43 6.29
C LEU A 50 -3.87 4.51 5.79
N ASP A 51 -3.18 3.39 5.60
CA ASP A 51 -1.83 3.40 5.02
C ASP A 51 -1.82 2.80 3.61
N VAL A 52 -0.69 2.96 2.91
CA VAL A 52 -0.53 2.49 1.54
C VAL A 52 -0.68 0.96 1.44
N ASN A 53 -0.27 0.20 2.46
CA ASN A 53 -0.42 -1.25 2.43
C ASN A 53 -1.89 -1.67 2.56
N ALA A 54 -2.69 -0.94 3.33
CA ALA A 54 -4.13 -1.15 3.40
C ALA A 54 -4.79 -0.91 2.03
N VAL A 55 -4.35 0.13 1.29
CA VAL A 55 -4.79 0.38 -0.09
C VAL A 55 -4.44 -0.80 -1.01
N VAL A 56 -3.20 -1.30 -0.93
CA VAL A 56 -2.78 -2.49 -1.70
C VAL A 56 -3.65 -3.71 -1.36
N SER A 57 -3.89 -3.97 -0.07
CA SER A 57 -4.76 -5.06 0.39
C SER A 57 -6.17 -4.98 -0.19
N TYR A 58 -6.78 -3.79 -0.18
CA TYR A 58 -8.08 -3.57 -0.81
C TYR A 58 -8.04 -3.91 -2.30
N ASN A 59 -7.04 -3.39 -3.02
CA ASN A 59 -6.94 -3.56 -4.47
C ASN A 59 -6.69 -5.02 -4.87
N VAL A 60 -5.91 -5.79 -4.09
CA VAL A 60 -5.71 -7.23 -4.31
C VAL A 60 -7.04 -7.99 -4.22
N LYS A 61 -7.85 -7.70 -3.19
CA LYS A 61 -9.18 -8.31 -3.05
C LYS A 61 -10.09 -7.90 -4.21
N ALA A 62 -10.15 -6.60 -4.51
CA ALA A 62 -11.03 -6.04 -5.53
C ALA A 62 -10.72 -6.61 -6.92
N ILE A 63 -9.45 -6.71 -7.32
CA ILE A 63 -9.09 -7.26 -8.64
C ILE A 63 -9.33 -8.77 -8.71
N ARG A 64 -9.06 -9.51 -7.63
CA ARG A 64 -9.36 -10.94 -7.55
C ARG A 64 -10.84 -11.19 -7.79
N GLU A 65 -11.70 -10.44 -7.11
CA GLU A 65 -13.16 -10.57 -7.22
C GLU A 65 -13.66 -10.18 -8.61
N ARG A 66 -13.15 -9.07 -9.19
CA ARG A 66 -13.48 -8.65 -10.57
C ARG A 66 -13.09 -9.69 -11.63
N ARG A 67 -11.97 -10.40 -11.42
CA ARG A 67 -11.52 -11.48 -12.32
C ARG A 67 -12.17 -12.83 -12.01
N GLY A 68 -13.08 -12.91 -11.04
CA GLY A 68 -13.73 -14.16 -10.64
C GLY A 68 -12.77 -15.22 -10.11
N MET A 69 -11.60 -14.80 -9.61
CA MET A 69 -10.56 -15.73 -9.15
C MET A 69 -10.79 -16.14 -7.70
N THR A 70 -10.54 -17.41 -7.39
CA THR A 70 -10.48 -17.89 -6.00
C THR A 70 -9.12 -17.55 -5.38
N GLN A 71 -9.04 -17.50 -4.05
CA GLN A 71 -7.75 -17.32 -3.36
C GLN A 71 -6.77 -18.46 -3.69
N GLN A 72 -7.28 -19.68 -3.87
CA GLN A 72 -6.47 -20.83 -4.28
C GLN A 72 -5.90 -20.64 -5.69
N ALA A 73 -6.70 -20.18 -6.65
CA ALA A 73 -6.23 -19.93 -8.00
C ALA A 73 -5.11 -18.86 -8.05
N VAL A 74 -5.19 -17.84 -7.20
CA VAL A 74 -4.12 -16.84 -7.04
C VAL A 74 -2.86 -17.48 -6.47
N ALA A 75 -2.99 -18.29 -5.41
CA ALA A 75 -1.87 -19.02 -4.81
C ALA A 75 -1.19 -19.95 -5.82
N ASP A 76 -1.97 -20.65 -6.65
CA ASP A 76 -1.46 -21.57 -7.66
C ASP A 76 -0.70 -20.83 -8.78
N ARG A 77 -1.20 -19.67 -9.24
CA ARG A 77 -0.48 -18.83 -10.21
C ARG A 77 0.81 -18.25 -9.63
N LEU A 78 0.80 -17.81 -8.37
CA LEU A 78 2.02 -17.37 -7.69
C LEU A 78 3.03 -18.52 -7.55
N ALA A 79 2.56 -19.74 -7.28
CA ALA A 79 3.40 -20.92 -7.20
C ALA A 79 4.09 -21.26 -8.54
N GLN A 80 3.38 -21.09 -9.66
CA GLN A 80 3.96 -21.28 -11.00
C GLN A 80 5.13 -20.33 -11.28
N LEU A 81 5.07 -19.09 -10.79
CA LEU A 81 6.13 -18.09 -10.97
C LEU A 81 7.31 -18.27 -10.00
N THR A 82 7.02 -18.64 -8.75
CA THR A 82 8.03 -18.67 -7.67
C THR A 82 8.59 -20.07 -7.37
N GLY A 83 7.99 -21.12 -7.95
CA GLY A 83 8.30 -22.51 -7.67
C GLY A 83 7.80 -23.02 -6.30
N HIS A 84 7.15 -22.19 -5.49
CA HIS A 84 6.71 -22.54 -4.14
C HIS A 84 5.26 -22.13 -3.91
N GLN A 85 4.44 -23.07 -3.43
CA GLN A 85 3.04 -22.79 -3.18
C GLN A 85 2.86 -21.99 -1.89
N LEU A 86 2.29 -20.79 -2.03
CA LEU A 86 1.89 -20.00 -0.87
C LEU A 86 0.66 -20.63 -0.21
N PRO A 87 0.61 -20.73 1.13
CA PRO A 87 -0.59 -21.15 1.83
C PRO A 87 -1.77 -20.22 1.51
N GLN A 88 -3.00 -20.76 1.43
CA GLN A 88 -4.21 -19.94 1.27
C GLN A 88 -4.31 -18.85 2.34
N ALA A 89 -3.85 -19.13 3.57
CA ALA A 89 -3.78 -18.15 4.65
C ALA A 89 -2.95 -16.90 4.30
N SER A 90 -1.93 -17.04 3.46
CA SER A 90 -1.10 -15.93 2.97
C SER A 90 -1.90 -15.01 2.06
N ILE A 91 -2.68 -15.55 1.12
CA ILE A 91 -3.56 -14.77 0.24
C ILE A 91 -4.65 -14.09 1.07
N SER A 92 -5.22 -14.83 2.01
CA SER A 92 -6.21 -14.31 2.96
C SER A 92 -5.64 -13.15 3.81
N ALA A 93 -4.37 -13.22 4.21
CA ALA A 93 -3.69 -12.14 4.91
C ALA A 93 -3.40 -10.94 4.01
N MET A 94 -3.13 -11.16 2.71
CA MET A 94 -2.98 -10.07 1.73
C MET A 94 -4.28 -9.28 1.58
N GLU A 95 -5.45 -9.93 1.60
CA GLU A 95 -6.75 -9.27 1.37
C GLU A 95 -7.33 -8.57 2.61
N ARG A 96 -7.06 -9.07 3.82
CA ARG A 96 -7.65 -8.53 5.06
C ARG A 96 -6.99 -7.26 5.61
N GLY A 97 -5.88 -6.82 5.02
CA GLY A 97 -5.10 -5.69 5.54
C GLY A 97 -5.80 -4.33 5.49
N PHE A 98 -6.96 -4.22 4.83
CA PHE A 98 -7.74 -2.98 4.78
C PHE A 98 -8.59 -2.74 6.04
N ASP A 99 -9.38 -3.73 6.46
CA ASP A 99 -10.29 -3.62 7.62
C ASP A 99 -9.63 -4.05 8.95
N GLY A 100 -8.43 -4.62 8.90
CA GLY A 100 -7.75 -5.22 10.04
C GLY A 100 -6.86 -4.26 10.84
N GLU A 101 -6.78 -4.48 12.16
CA GLU A 101 -5.83 -3.80 13.05
C GLU A 101 -4.37 -4.14 12.70
N ARG A 102 -4.14 -5.34 12.14
CA ARG A 102 -2.84 -5.79 11.63
C ARG A 102 -2.80 -5.69 10.12
N ARG A 103 -1.95 -4.80 9.63
CA ARG A 103 -1.72 -4.59 8.21
C ARG A 103 -0.52 -5.38 7.73
N ARG A 104 -0.72 -6.12 6.65
CA ARG A 104 0.35 -6.87 5.98
C ARG A 104 1.20 -5.87 5.19
N ARG A 105 2.53 -5.98 5.27
CA ARG A 105 3.43 -5.22 4.40
C ARG A 105 3.60 -5.92 3.06
N PHE A 106 3.70 -5.13 1.99
CA PHE A 106 4.02 -5.62 0.65
C PHE A 106 5.39 -5.09 0.25
N ASP A 107 6.25 -5.97 -0.27
CA ASP A 107 7.51 -5.55 -0.88
C ASP A 107 7.35 -5.34 -2.40
N ALA A 108 8.39 -4.77 -3.02
CA ALA A 108 8.38 -4.46 -4.45
C ALA A 108 8.26 -5.72 -5.33
N HIS A 109 8.84 -6.85 -4.90
CA HIS A 109 8.79 -8.10 -5.64
C HIS A 109 7.39 -8.71 -5.58
N GLU A 110 6.73 -8.65 -4.43
CA GLU A 110 5.34 -9.08 -4.27
C GLU A 110 4.39 -8.27 -5.16
N LEU A 111 4.55 -6.94 -5.21
CA LEU A 111 3.74 -6.07 -6.07
C LEU A 111 3.91 -6.43 -7.55
N TYR A 112 5.14 -6.73 -7.98
CA TYR A 112 5.42 -7.20 -9.33
C TYR A 112 4.80 -8.58 -9.63
N LEU A 113 4.92 -9.55 -8.72
CA LEU A 113 4.29 -10.86 -8.92
C LEU A 113 2.76 -10.75 -9.00
N LEU A 114 2.15 -9.91 -8.17
CA LEU A 114 0.72 -9.65 -8.21
C LEU A 114 0.30 -8.96 -9.50
N SER A 115 1.11 -8.03 -10.03
CA SER A 115 0.85 -7.37 -11.31
C SER A 115 0.83 -8.37 -12.47
N VAL A 116 1.76 -9.33 -12.47
CA VAL A 116 1.80 -10.42 -13.46
C VAL A 116 0.61 -11.38 -13.28
N VAL A 117 0.31 -11.82 -12.06
CA VAL A 117 -0.77 -12.79 -11.80
C VAL A 117 -2.14 -12.26 -12.17
N PHE A 118 -2.39 -10.98 -11.85
CA PHE A 118 -3.65 -10.31 -12.13
C PHE A 118 -3.66 -9.56 -13.44
N ASP A 119 -2.54 -9.54 -14.18
CA ASP A 119 -2.44 -8.93 -15.50
C ASP A 119 -2.92 -7.46 -15.46
N VAL A 120 -2.33 -6.69 -14.55
CA VAL A 120 -2.59 -5.25 -14.36
C VAL A 120 -1.26 -4.53 -14.13
N PRO A 121 -1.12 -3.24 -14.47
CA PRO A 121 0.09 -2.50 -14.13
C PRO A 121 0.27 -2.40 -12.60
N ILE A 122 1.51 -2.36 -12.12
CA ILE A 122 1.82 -2.18 -10.68
C ILE A 122 1.08 -0.96 -10.10
N ALA A 123 0.93 0.11 -10.89
CA ALA A 123 0.22 1.32 -10.53
C ALA A 123 -1.23 1.07 -10.07
N TYR A 124 -1.87 -0.01 -10.53
CA TYR A 124 -3.23 -0.39 -10.14
C TYR A 124 -3.37 -0.55 -8.61
N PHE A 125 -2.36 -1.10 -7.95
CA PHE A 125 -2.44 -1.37 -6.50
C PHE A 125 -2.38 -0.10 -5.63
N PHE A 126 -2.10 1.05 -6.23
CA PHE A 126 -2.03 2.35 -5.56
C PHE A 126 -3.27 3.21 -5.81
N ILE A 127 -4.28 2.70 -6.50
CA ILE A 127 -5.55 3.41 -6.72
C ILE A 127 -6.32 3.48 -5.39
N PRO A 128 -6.75 4.68 -4.95
CA PRO A 128 -7.55 4.83 -3.74
C PRO A 128 -8.82 3.97 -3.75
N PRO A 129 -9.14 3.27 -2.66
CA PRO A 129 -10.42 2.60 -2.52
C PRO A 129 -11.60 3.61 -2.60
N PRO A 130 -12.76 3.21 -3.15
CA PRO A 130 -13.94 4.07 -3.23
C PRO A 130 -14.32 4.66 -1.86
N GLY A 131 -14.68 5.94 -1.84
CA GLY A 131 -15.09 6.64 -0.61
C GLY A 131 -13.95 6.96 0.36
N THR A 132 -12.69 6.64 0.05
CA THR A 132 -11.54 6.92 0.94
C THR A 132 -10.72 8.14 0.55
N GLY A 133 -11.07 8.85 -0.53
CA GLY A 133 -10.23 9.92 -1.10
C GLY A 133 -9.89 11.05 -0.14
N ALA A 134 -10.83 11.42 0.75
CA ALA A 134 -10.64 12.46 1.76
C ALA A 134 -9.91 11.98 3.04
N ASN A 135 -9.69 10.68 3.19
CA ASN A 135 -8.96 10.15 4.34
C ASN A 135 -7.48 10.51 4.22
N GLU A 136 -6.81 10.66 5.36
CA GLU A 136 -5.36 10.92 5.41
C GLU A 136 -4.55 9.63 5.47
N LEU A 137 -3.40 9.64 4.79
CA LEU A 137 -2.36 8.63 4.93
C LEU A 137 -1.68 8.75 6.30
N ALA A 138 -1.53 7.62 7.01
CA ALA A 138 -1.05 7.58 8.39
C ALA A 138 0.25 8.36 8.68
N ASP A 139 1.23 8.30 7.77
CA ASP A 139 2.56 8.86 8.02
C ASP A 139 2.73 10.27 7.43
N THR A 140 2.17 10.50 6.25
CA THR A 140 2.38 11.76 5.51
C THR A 140 1.31 12.80 5.80
N ARG A 141 0.18 12.40 6.39
CA ARG A 141 -1.02 13.24 6.59
C ARG A 141 -1.53 13.88 5.30
N ARG A 142 -1.18 13.28 4.16
CA ARG A 142 -1.67 13.69 2.84
C ARG A 142 -2.97 12.95 2.53
N PRO A 143 -3.89 13.54 1.75
CA PRO A 143 -5.07 12.84 1.27
C PRO A 143 -4.68 11.55 0.54
N VAL A 144 -5.41 10.47 0.77
CA VAL A 144 -5.22 9.19 0.09
C VAL A 144 -5.44 9.36 -1.41
N ALA A 145 -6.31 10.28 -1.82
CA ALA A 145 -6.47 10.67 -3.22
C ALA A 145 -5.19 11.20 -3.87
N GLU A 146 -4.15 11.60 -3.15
CA GLU A 146 -2.89 12.00 -3.78
C GLU A 146 -1.98 10.82 -4.14
N LEU A 147 -2.28 9.61 -3.65
CA LEU A 147 -1.47 8.41 -3.86
C LEU A 147 -1.38 8.02 -5.34
N TRP A 148 -2.49 8.03 -6.07
CA TRP A 148 -2.46 7.74 -7.51
C TRP A 148 -1.73 8.85 -8.28
N ARG A 149 -1.85 10.12 -7.87
CA ARG A 149 -1.09 11.23 -8.46
C ARG A 149 0.42 11.04 -8.26
N ALA A 150 0.84 10.63 -7.07
CA ALA A 150 2.23 10.31 -6.77
C ALA A 150 2.73 9.10 -7.59
N THR A 151 1.85 8.14 -7.86
CA THR A 151 2.17 6.94 -8.65
C THR A 151 2.33 7.25 -10.14
N LEU A 152 1.50 8.15 -10.69
CA LEU A 152 1.56 8.54 -12.10
C LEU A 152 2.58 9.66 -12.38
N GLY A 153 3.01 10.37 -11.35
CA GLY A 153 3.92 11.50 -11.44
C GLY A 153 3.32 12.74 -12.10
N THR A 154 4.08 13.83 -12.11
CA THR A 154 3.80 15.08 -12.83
C THR A 154 4.56 15.14 -14.15
N ASP A 155 4.18 16.06 -15.04
CA ASP A 155 4.83 16.18 -16.37
C ASP A 155 6.32 16.51 -16.23
N ALA A 156 6.69 17.35 -15.26
CA ALA A 156 8.07 17.66 -14.94
C ALA A 156 8.86 16.43 -14.42
N GLN A 157 8.20 15.49 -13.74
CA GLN A 157 8.86 14.26 -13.27
C GLN A 157 9.12 13.26 -14.39
N LEU A 158 8.40 13.36 -15.52
CA LEU A 158 8.59 12.45 -16.64
C LEU A 158 9.95 12.64 -17.33
N GLU A 159 10.55 13.83 -17.28
CA GLU A 159 11.88 14.07 -17.84
C GLU A 159 12.93 13.12 -17.25
N ALA A 160 12.86 12.85 -15.94
CA ALA A 160 13.75 11.91 -15.27
C ALA A 160 13.52 10.45 -15.70
N VAL A 161 12.26 10.08 -15.98
CA VAL A 161 11.91 8.75 -16.51
C VAL A 161 12.44 8.59 -17.92
N ASP A 162 12.29 9.63 -18.75
CA ASP A 162 12.71 9.66 -20.14
C ASP A 162 14.22 9.55 -20.28
N ALA A 163 14.96 10.30 -19.46
CA ALA A 163 16.41 10.19 -19.37
C ALA A 163 16.83 8.77 -19.03
N ARG A 164 16.18 8.14 -18.03
CA ARG A 164 16.52 6.77 -17.62
C ARG A 164 16.20 5.73 -18.69
N LEU A 165 15.09 5.89 -19.42
CA LEU A 165 14.74 5.00 -20.53
C LEU A 165 15.68 5.18 -21.73
N ALA A 166 16.14 6.41 -21.98
CA ALA A 166 17.11 6.69 -23.04
C ALA A 166 18.45 6.00 -22.78
N GLU A 167 18.92 5.98 -21.52
CA GLU A 167 20.13 5.24 -21.12
C GLU A 167 20.00 3.74 -21.44
N ILE A 168 18.88 3.11 -21.04
CA ILE A 168 18.64 1.68 -21.29
C ILE A 168 18.60 1.38 -22.79
N ARG A 169 17.94 2.22 -23.59
CA ARG A 169 17.86 2.05 -25.05
C ARG A 169 19.19 2.24 -25.76
N GLN A 170 20.08 3.07 -25.23
CA GLN A 170 21.43 3.26 -25.78
C GLN A 170 22.32 2.05 -25.51
N ASP A 171 22.19 1.45 -24.32
CA ASP A 171 23.03 0.33 -23.90
C ASP A 171 22.54 -1.03 -24.47
N ASP A 172 21.24 -1.21 -24.71
CA ASP A 172 20.68 -2.45 -25.25
C ASP A 172 19.41 -2.25 -26.12
N PRO A 173 19.59 -1.87 -27.40
CA PRO A 173 18.49 -1.60 -28.32
C PRO A 173 17.61 -2.83 -28.62
N SER A 174 18.17 -4.05 -28.56
CA SER A 174 17.46 -5.29 -28.93
C SER A 174 16.83 -6.02 -27.75
N ALA A 175 17.45 -6.02 -26.56
CA ALA A 175 16.87 -6.72 -25.42
C ALA A 175 15.69 -5.95 -24.81
N SER A 176 15.66 -4.63 -24.95
CA SER A 176 14.51 -3.82 -24.53
C SER A 176 13.23 -4.27 -25.22
N ASP A 177 13.30 -4.56 -26.52
CA ASP A 177 12.14 -4.99 -27.30
C ASP A 177 11.79 -6.46 -27.05
N GLU A 178 12.77 -7.38 -26.93
CA GLU A 178 12.51 -8.79 -26.61
C GLU A 178 11.91 -8.99 -25.20
N VAL A 179 12.42 -8.27 -24.19
CA VAL A 179 11.90 -8.35 -22.81
C VAL A 179 10.49 -7.80 -22.73
N LEU A 180 10.20 -6.67 -23.41
CA LEU A 180 8.86 -6.11 -23.46
C LEU A 180 7.88 -7.01 -24.21
N VAL A 181 8.30 -7.62 -25.32
CA VAL A 181 7.51 -8.61 -26.06
C VAL A 181 7.26 -9.87 -25.21
N ALA A 182 8.23 -10.30 -24.40
CA ALA A 182 8.07 -11.44 -23.50
C ALA A 182 7.12 -11.15 -22.32
N ILE A 183 7.10 -9.91 -21.81
CA ILE A 183 6.23 -9.51 -20.68
C ILE A 183 4.80 -9.20 -21.13
N PHE A 184 4.63 -8.52 -22.26
CA PHE A 184 3.32 -8.02 -22.71
C PHE A 184 2.71 -8.82 -23.87
N GLY A 185 3.44 -9.79 -24.41
CA GLY A 185 3.00 -10.63 -25.52
C GLY A 185 3.15 -9.95 -26.89
N SER A 186 3.30 -10.75 -27.93
CA SER A 186 3.60 -10.31 -29.30
C SER A 186 2.41 -9.72 -30.07
N ASN A 187 1.23 -9.56 -29.44
CA ASN A 187 0.01 -9.16 -30.15
C ASN A 187 -0.52 -7.75 -29.84
N ASP A 188 0.18 -6.93 -29.03
CA ASP A 188 -0.09 -5.49 -28.95
C ASP A 188 1.19 -4.73 -28.51
N THR A 189 2.02 -4.41 -29.51
CA THR A 189 3.09 -3.39 -29.51
C THR A 189 3.76 -3.01 -28.19
N ALA A 190 4.87 -3.70 -27.87
CA ALA A 190 5.95 -3.19 -27.00
C ALA A 190 6.47 -1.78 -27.39
N THR A 191 6.14 -1.31 -28.60
CA THR A 191 6.53 -0.02 -29.15
C THR A 191 5.55 1.13 -28.82
N GLY A 192 4.34 0.83 -28.31
CA GLY A 192 3.28 1.82 -28.07
C GLY A 192 2.99 2.12 -26.60
N TRP A 193 3.34 1.22 -25.68
CA TRP A 193 2.92 1.26 -24.27
C TRP A 193 3.19 2.60 -23.58
N TYR A 194 4.30 3.25 -23.93
CA TYR A 194 4.72 4.50 -23.31
C TYR A 194 3.88 5.69 -23.79
N GLU A 195 3.53 5.70 -25.08
CA GLU A 195 2.59 6.68 -25.64
C GLU A 195 1.16 6.39 -25.16
N ASP A 196 0.78 5.12 -25.04
CA ASP A 196 -0.50 4.70 -24.47
C ASP A 196 -0.62 5.11 -23.01
N PHE A 197 0.42 4.89 -22.21
CA PHE A 197 0.50 5.33 -20.82
C PHE A 197 0.38 6.85 -20.71
N ARG A 198 1.10 7.61 -21.55
CA ARG A 198 1.01 9.08 -21.55
C ARG A 198 -0.34 9.60 -21.99
N THR A 199 -0.96 8.94 -22.95
CA THR A 199 -2.29 9.28 -23.44
C THR A 199 -3.34 9.00 -22.36
N TRP A 200 -3.29 7.81 -21.76
CA TRP A 200 -4.14 7.42 -20.63
C TRP A 200 -3.94 8.35 -19.43
N ARG A 201 -2.69 8.65 -19.06
CA ARG A 201 -2.35 9.55 -17.95
C ARG A 201 -2.87 10.97 -18.19
N ARG A 202 -2.68 11.54 -19.38
CA ARG A 202 -3.21 12.87 -19.74
C ARG A 202 -4.74 12.92 -19.71
N ARG A 203 -5.40 11.81 -20.06
CA ARG A 203 -6.87 11.70 -19.98
C ARG A 203 -7.33 11.62 -18.53
N GLY A 204 -6.73 10.73 -17.73
CA GLY A 204 -7.10 10.55 -16.32
C GLY A 204 -6.83 11.81 -15.47
N LEU A 205 -5.70 12.51 -15.72
CA LEU A 205 -5.43 13.79 -15.05
C LEU A 205 -6.48 14.85 -15.39
N ARG A 206 -6.95 14.91 -16.64
CA ARG A 206 -8.01 15.84 -17.05
C ARG A 206 -9.36 15.51 -16.42
N GLU A 207 -9.74 14.23 -16.39
CA GLU A 207 -10.99 13.79 -15.74
C GLU A 207 -11.00 14.17 -14.25
N ILE A 208 -9.85 14.08 -13.61
CA ILE A 208 -9.69 14.46 -12.20
C ILE A 208 -9.61 15.99 -12.03
N GLU A 209 -8.96 16.70 -12.93
CA GLU A 209 -9.00 18.17 -12.95
C GLU A 209 -10.44 18.68 -13.09
N VAL A 210 -11.30 18.02 -13.86
CA VAL A 210 -12.73 18.32 -13.92
C VAL A 210 -13.42 18.03 -12.58
N GLU A 211 -13.23 16.85 -12.00
CA GLU A 211 -13.86 16.48 -10.71
C GLU A 211 -13.46 17.41 -9.55
N TYR A 212 -12.19 17.85 -9.50
CA TYR A 212 -11.73 18.81 -8.50
C TYR A 212 -12.02 20.26 -8.88
N GLY A 213 -12.11 20.57 -10.17
CA GLY A 213 -12.54 21.87 -10.69
C GLY A 213 -13.98 22.17 -10.29
N ASP A 214 -14.88 21.19 -10.43
CA ASP A 214 -16.27 21.32 -10.00
C ASP A 214 -16.37 21.61 -8.48
N ARG A 215 -15.52 20.96 -7.67
CA ARG A 215 -15.44 21.25 -6.23
C ARG A 215 -14.86 22.64 -5.93
N LEU A 216 -13.94 23.14 -6.76
CA LEU A 216 -13.43 24.51 -6.62
C LEU A 216 -14.48 25.54 -6.99
N ASP A 217 -15.33 25.26 -7.97
CA ASP A 217 -16.47 26.11 -8.32
C ASP A 217 -17.51 26.14 -7.19
N GLU A 218 -17.82 25.00 -6.57
CA GLU A 218 -18.67 24.95 -5.35
C GLU A 218 -18.07 25.78 -4.20
N VAL A 219 -16.75 25.71 -3.99
CA VAL A 219 -16.06 26.52 -2.97
C VAL A 219 -16.07 28.00 -3.35
N ALA A 220 -15.91 28.35 -4.62
CA ALA A 220 -15.97 29.72 -5.10
C ALA A 220 -17.37 30.31 -4.93
N GLU A 221 -18.42 29.54 -5.24
CA GLU A 221 -19.80 29.91 -5.00
C GLU A 221 -20.07 30.11 -3.51
N PHE A 222 -19.61 29.20 -2.65
CA PHE A 222 -19.71 29.35 -1.20
C PHE A 222 -19.00 30.62 -0.70
N LEU A 223 -17.79 30.89 -1.18
CA LEU A 223 -17.04 32.09 -0.82
C LEU A 223 -17.72 33.38 -1.32
N ALA A 224 -18.34 33.33 -2.50
CA ALA A 224 -19.11 34.45 -3.05
C ALA A 224 -20.40 34.71 -2.24
N GLU A 225 -21.11 33.66 -1.83
CA GLU A 225 -22.29 33.75 -0.97
C GLU A 225 -21.91 34.29 0.42
N PHE A 226 -20.84 33.77 1.00
CA PHE A 226 -20.26 34.25 2.26
C PHE A 226 -19.93 35.74 2.18
N ALA A 227 -19.18 36.17 1.15
CA ALA A 227 -18.79 37.56 0.95
C ALA A 227 -20.02 38.47 0.77
N SER A 228 -21.04 38.00 0.06
CA SER A 228 -22.30 38.71 -0.13
C SER A 228 -23.06 38.90 1.19
N LYS A 229 -23.15 37.85 2.02
CA LYS A 229 -23.79 37.91 3.35
C LYS A 229 -23.04 38.84 4.30
N VAL A 230 -21.70 38.79 4.31
CA VAL A 230 -20.87 39.71 5.11
C VAL A 230 -21.01 41.15 4.63
N LYS A 231 -21.09 41.41 3.32
CA LYS A 231 -21.31 42.74 2.76
C LYS A 231 -22.69 43.31 3.13
N ALA A 232 -23.71 42.46 3.14
CA ALA A 232 -25.08 42.86 3.47
C ALA A 232 -25.30 43.11 4.97
N LEU A 233 -24.74 42.25 5.84
CA LEU A 233 -25.00 42.27 7.28
C LEU A 233 -23.87 42.95 8.09
N GLY A 234 -22.72 43.21 7.48
CA GLY A 234 -21.48 43.50 8.19
C GLY A 234 -20.92 42.26 8.89
N SER A 235 -19.64 42.29 9.27
CA SER A 235 -18.96 41.16 9.92
C SER A 235 -19.62 40.74 11.24
N ALA A 236 -20.05 41.71 12.06
CA ALA A 236 -20.76 41.47 13.31
C ALA A 236 -22.19 40.93 13.10
N GLY A 237 -22.90 41.41 12.08
CA GLY A 237 -24.25 40.92 11.76
C GLY A 237 -24.24 39.51 11.17
N TYR A 238 -23.24 39.19 10.35
CA TYR A 238 -23.04 37.83 9.83
C TYR A 238 -22.79 36.82 10.96
N LEU A 239 -21.88 37.13 11.90
CA LEU A 239 -21.59 36.26 13.03
C LEU A 239 -22.80 36.05 13.94
N ARG A 240 -23.65 37.07 14.16
CA ARG A 240 -24.93 36.90 14.86
C ARG A 240 -25.88 35.97 14.10
N SER A 241 -26.03 36.19 12.79
CA SER A 241 -26.91 35.37 11.96
C SER A 241 -26.53 33.88 11.90
N THR A 242 -25.23 33.56 12.07
CA THR A 242 -24.72 32.19 12.07
C THR A 242 -24.58 31.57 13.46
N SER A 243 -24.73 32.35 14.54
CA SER A 243 -24.62 31.87 15.93
C SER A 243 -25.96 31.55 16.58
N HIS A 244 -27.10 31.84 15.94
CA HIS A 244 -28.40 31.39 16.43
C HIS A 244 -28.57 29.88 16.24
N ARG A 245 -28.70 29.14 17.35
CA ARG A 245 -29.21 27.77 17.31
C ARG A 245 -30.68 27.79 16.89
N VAL A 246 -31.05 26.85 16.03
CA VAL A 246 -32.45 26.59 15.68
C VAL A 246 -33.26 26.39 16.97
N GLY A 247 -34.14 27.36 17.28
CA GLY A 247 -35.10 27.27 18.38
C GLY A 247 -35.04 28.34 19.48
N GLU A 248 -34.14 29.32 19.43
CA GLU A 248 -34.10 30.38 20.45
C GLU A 248 -34.85 31.64 19.96
N PRO A 249 -35.83 32.18 20.73
CA PRO A 249 -36.58 33.35 20.31
C PRO A 249 -35.69 34.60 20.27
N VAL A 250 -35.91 35.42 19.26
CA VAL A 250 -35.27 36.73 19.11
C VAL A 250 -35.93 37.68 20.11
N ASP A 251 -35.24 38.01 21.21
CA ASP A 251 -35.61 39.18 22.01
C ASP A 251 -35.29 40.43 21.19
N LEU A 252 -36.32 40.96 20.55
CA LEU A 252 -36.35 42.34 20.11
C LEU A 252 -36.65 43.18 21.35
N GLU A 253 -35.61 43.56 22.10
CA GLU A 253 -35.75 44.66 23.05
C GLU A 253 -35.96 45.95 22.26
N ASP A 254 -37.21 46.41 22.29
CA ASP A 254 -37.63 47.74 21.86
C ASP A 254 -36.91 48.81 22.70
N GLY A 255 -36.05 49.57 22.02
CA GLY A 255 -35.52 50.83 22.53
C GLY A 255 -36.48 51.98 22.26
N GLU A 256 -36.99 52.54 23.35
CA GLU A 256 -37.48 53.91 23.57
C GLU A 256 -38.79 54.39 22.90
N ALA A 257 -39.82 54.55 23.74
CA ALA A 257 -40.30 55.87 24.18
C ALA A 257 -40.82 55.81 25.63
#